data_AF-A0A2X0K3G3-F1
#
_entry.id   AF-A0A2X0K3G3-F1
#
_cell.length_a   1.000
_cell.length_b   1.000
_cell.length_c   1.000
_cell.angle_alpha   90.00
_cell.angle_beta   90.00
_cell.angle_gamma   90.00
#
_symmetry.space_group_name_H-M   'P 1'
#
loop_
_entity.id
_entity.type
_entity.pdbx_description
1 polymer ?
#
loop_
_entity_poly.entity_id
_entity_poly.type
_entity_poly.pdbx_seq_one_letter_code
_entity_poly.pdbx_strand_id
1 'polypeptide(L)'
;MTGLPSGQSVIVCRWNAGTVQPARLARLRLRPELLGLNLSEAVVDDVLLAASELVANATEHAAGPYELRLLTSGGEYVLECHDSSPDLPPIALHPVAPPEGTGQVRPGFDLMGERGRGLSLLSSLFQGCLSARRTPSGKAVFVVFGARLSG
;
A
#
# COMPACT_ATOMS: atom_id res chain seq x y z
N MET A 1 1.37 -25.59 -8.98
CA MET A 1 1.24 -25.42 -7.52
C MET A 1 2.61 -25.09 -6.97
N THR A 2 2.81 -23.87 -6.44
CA THR A 2 3.39 -23.56 -5.11
C THR A 2 3.24 -22.04 -4.97
N GLY A 3 2.37 -21.60 -4.06
CA GLY A 3 2.22 -20.19 -3.72
C GLY A 3 3.54 -19.64 -3.21
N LEU A 4 3.81 -18.35 -3.48
CA LEU A 4 4.99 -17.66 -2.97
C LEU A 4 5.19 -17.99 -1.48
N PRO A 5 6.43 -18.29 -1.02
CA PRO A 5 6.69 -18.63 0.36
C PRO A 5 6.20 -17.50 1.27
N SER A 6 5.54 -17.88 2.36
CA SER A 6 4.89 -17.00 3.31
C SER A 6 5.88 -16.03 3.92
N GLY A 7 5.86 -14.79 3.44
CA GLY A 7 6.49 -13.68 4.12
C GLY A 7 6.00 -13.55 5.55
N GLN A 8 6.86 -13.11 6.48
CA GLN A 8 6.38 -12.65 7.77
C GLN A 8 5.51 -11.41 7.56
N SER A 9 4.36 -11.37 8.24
CA SER A 9 3.44 -10.23 8.21
C SER A 9 3.21 -9.75 9.63
N VAL A 10 3.37 -8.45 9.85
CA VAL A 10 3.09 -7.79 11.12
C VAL A 10 1.99 -6.76 10.90
N ILE A 11 1.02 -6.74 11.82
CA ILE A 11 -0.02 -5.72 11.84
C ILE A 11 0.53 -4.51 12.57
N VAL A 12 0.78 -3.45 11.81
CA VAL A 12 1.34 -2.18 12.30
C VAL A 12 0.30 -1.45 13.15
N CYS A 13 -0.92 -1.35 12.64
CA CYS A 13 -2.05 -0.82 13.40
C CYS A 13 -3.39 -1.29 12.84
N ARG A 14 -4.39 -1.24 13.72
CA ARG A 14 -5.81 -1.33 13.37
C ARG A 14 -6.48 -0.02 13.72
N TRP A 15 -7.46 0.39 12.93
CA TRP A 15 -8.29 1.54 13.26
C TRP A 15 -9.73 1.35 12.77
N ASN A 16 -10.60 2.27 13.18
CA ASN A 16 -12.01 2.32 12.80
C ASN A 16 -12.45 3.79 12.65
N ALA A 17 -13.70 4.01 12.28
CA ALA A 17 -14.27 5.35 12.06
C ALA A 17 -14.21 6.29 13.29
N GLY A 18 -14.10 5.74 14.51
CA GLY A 18 -13.97 6.53 15.74
C GLY A 18 -12.52 6.84 16.12
N THR A 19 -11.53 6.37 15.36
CA THR A 19 -10.11 6.58 15.68
C THR A 19 -9.69 8.01 15.33
N VAL A 20 -9.20 8.75 16.32
CA VAL A 20 -8.70 10.11 16.12
C VAL A 20 -7.32 10.06 15.46
N GLN A 21 -7.15 10.79 14.35
CA GLN A 21 -5.88 10.93 13.62
C GLN A 21 -5.21 9.58 13.23
N PRO A 22 -5.90 8.71 12.47
CA PRO A 22 -5.38 7.37 12.15
C PRO A 22 -4.07 7.40 11.35
N ALA A 23 -3.87 8.39 10.47
CA ALA A 23 -2.61 8.55 9.74
C ALA A 23 -1.40 8.83 10.66
N ARG A 24 -1.61 9.62 11.73
CA ARG A 24 -0.56 9.89 12.73
C ARG A 24 -0.24 8.62 13.52
N LEU A 25 -1.27 7.86 13.93
CA LEU A 25 -1.10 6.57 14.60
C LEU A 25 -0.28 5.60 13.74
N ALA A 26 -0.62 5.48 12.46
CA ALA A 26 0.09 4.63 11.51
C ALA A 26 1.57 4.99 11.41
N ARG A 27 1.91 6.26 11.21
CA ARG A 27 3.32 6.70 11.15
C ARG A 27 4.08 6.38 12.44
N LEU A 28 3.48 6.64 13.60
CA LEU A 28 4.12 6.40 14.90
C LEU A 28 4.40 4.91 15.13
N ARG A 29 3.52 4.03 14.66
CA ARG A 29 3.68 2.58 14.80
C ARG A 29 4.60 1.98 13.73
N LEU A 30 4.58 2.53 12.51
CA LEU A 30 5.37 2.02 11.40
C LEU A 30 6.86 2.41 11.50
N ARG A 31 7.16 3.61 11.99
CA ARG A 31 8.55 4.11 12.07
C ARG A 31 9.53 3.17 12.78
N PRO A 32 9.25 2.64 14.00
CA PRO A 32 10.19 1.72 14.64
C PRO A 32 10.37 0.41 13.85
N GLU A 33 9.32 -0.10 13.21
CA GLU A 33 9.43 -1.30 12.36
C GLU A 33 10.37 -1.04 11.18
N LEU A 34 10.24 0.11 10.51
CA LEU A 34 11.11 0.49 9.38
C LEU A 34 12.56 0.76 9.80
N LEU A 35 12.78 1.36 10.96
CA LEU A 35 14.13 1.60 11.49
C LEU A 35 14.86 0.30 11.89
N GLY A 36 14.10 -0.79 12.13
CA GLY A 36 14.65 -2.13 12.29
C GLY A 36 15.12 -2.77 10.98
N LEU A 37 14.83 -2.15 9.83
CA LEU A 37 15.21 -2.63 8.51
C LEU A 37 16.43 -1.86 7.99
N ASN A 38 17.27 -2.52 7.19
CA ASN A 38 18.44 -1.90 6.57
C ASN A 38 18.07 -1.06 5.33
N LEU A 39 17.20 -0.06 5.53
CA LEU A 39 16.71 0.86 4.49
C LEU A 39 17.41 2.23 4.60
N SER A 40 17.47 2.96 3.49
CA SER A 40 17.92 4.36 3.54
C SER A 40 16.86 5.26 4.17
N GLU A 41 17.28 6.38 4.77
CA GLU A 41 16.37 7.35 5.39
C GLU A 41 15.32 7.87 4.39
N ALA A 42 15.72 8.13 3.15
CA ALA A 42 14.79 8.55 2.09
C ALA A 42 13.67 7.52 1.85
N VAL A 43 14.00 6.22 1.80
CA VAL A 43 12.99 5.16 1.65
C VAL A 43 12.09 5.10 2.88
N VAL A 44 12.64 5.28 4.08
CA VAL A 44 11.82 5.31 5.31
C VAL A 44 10.80 6.46 5.26
N ASP A 45 11.23 7.66 4.86
CA ASP A 45 10.33 8.82 4.76
C ASP A 45 9.26 8.64 3.67
N ASP A 46 9.63 8.09 2.50
CA ASP A 46 8.67 7.78 1.43
C ASP A 46 7.60 6.76 1.88
N VAL A 47 8.00 5.75 2.64
CA VAL A 47 7.06 4.72 3.15
C VAL A 47 6.18 5.27 4.27
N LEU A 48 6.68 6.17 5.12
CA LEU A 48 5.86 6.86 6.12
C LEU A 48 4.84 7.81 5.49
N LEU A 49 5.20 8.46 4.38
CA LEU A 49 4.28 9.23 3.55
C LEU A 49 3.22 8.31 2.93
N ALA A 50 3.64 7.17 2.36
CA ALA A 50 2.72 6.16 1.83
C ALA A 50 1.71 5.68 2.87
N ALA A 51 2.16 5.36 4.09
CA ALA A 51 1.28 4.97 5.17
C ALA A 51 0.22 6.04 5.47
N SER A 52 0.60 7.31 5.43
CA SER A 52 -0.31 8.43 5.72
C SER A 52 -1.39 8.55 4.66
N GLU A 53 -0.99 8.50 3.38
CA GLU A 53 -1.91 8.61 2.25
C GLU A 53 -2.82 7.40 2.14
N LEU A 54 -2.30 6.18 2.31
CA LEU A 54 -3.11 4.96 2.28
C LEU A 54 -4.18 4.96 3.38
N VAL A 55 -3.80 5.33 4.60
CA VAL A 55 -4.72 5.39 5.74
C VAL A 55 -5.76 6.50 5.55
N ALA A 56 -5.36 7.67 5.05
CA ALA A 56 -6.29 8.75 4.73
C ALA A 56 -7.31 8.30 3.67
N ASN A 57 -6.83 7.75 2.55
CA ASN A 57 -7.68 7.26 1.46
C ASN A 57 -8.68 6.19 1.94
N ALA A 58 -8.24 5.22 2.73
CA ALA A 58 -9.12 4.18 3.26
C ALA A 58 -10.18 4.76 4.21
N THR A 59 -9.78 5.71 5.07
CA THR A 59 -10.69 6.35 6.02
C THR A 59 -11.73 7.24 5.32
N GLU A 60 -11.34 7.93 4.25
CA GLU A 60 -12.21 8.85 3.51
C GLU A 60 -13.12 8.15 2.49
N HIS A 61 -12.70 7.01 1.96
CA HIS A 61 -13.34 6.41 0.77
C HIS A 61 -13.81 4.97 0.95
N ALA A 62 -13.51 4.31 2.07
CA ALA A 62 -13.87 2.92 2.29
C ALA A 62 -14.51 2.66 3.66
N ALA A 63 -15.13 1.50 3.80
CA ALA A 63 -15.70 1.04 5.05
C ALA A 63 -14.68 0.23 5.85
N GLY A 64 -14.58 0.48 7.15
CA GLY A 64 -13.78 -0.31 8.06
C GLY A 64 -14.43 -1.66 8.43
N PRO A 65 -13.82 -2.45 9.33
CA PRO A 65 -12.57 -2.14 10.05
C PRO A 65 -11.36 -2.07 9.12
N TYR A 66 -10.32 -1.34 9.54
CA TYR A 66 -9.13 -1.10 8.74
C TYR A 66 -7.88 -1.66 9.40
N GLU A 67 -6.94 -2.13 8.58
CA GLU A 67 -5.65 -2.62 9.05
C GLU A 67 -4.50 -2.14 8.16
N LEU A 68 -3.38 -1.77 8.78
CA LEU A 68 -2.12 -1.51 8.10
C LEU A 68 -1.17 -2.65 8.44
N ARG A 69 -0.62 -3.30 7.41
CA ARG A 69 0.25 -4.46 7.55
C ARG A 69 1.56 -4.21 6.84
N LEU A 70 2.66 -4.64 7.46
CA LEU A 70 3.98 -4.69 6.86
C LEU A 70 4.32 -6.17 6.61
N LEU A 71 4.67 -6.50 5.37
CA LEU A 71 5.06 -7.84 4.97
C LEU A 71 6.50 -7.84 4.44
N THR A 72 7.21 -8.94 4.64
CA THR A 72 8.50 -9.20 4.00
C THR A 72 8.33 -10.27 2.93
N SER A 73 8.66 -9.98 1.68
CA SER A 73 8.51 -10.91 0.56
C SER A 73 9.77 -10.94 -0.28
N GLY A 74 10.52 -12.05 -0.27
CA GLY A 74 11.63 -12.27 -1.21
C GLY A 74 12.75 -11.23 -1.18
N GLY A 75 12.99 -10.56 -0.03
CA GLY A 75 13.98 -9.48 0.09
C GLY A 75 13.41 -8.07 -0.13
N GLU A 76 12.14 -7.99 -0.52
CA GLU A 76 11.36 -6.76 -0.58
C GLU A 76 10.39 -6.67 0.60
N TYR A 77 9.83 -5.49 0.80
CA TYR A 77 8.81 -5.19 1.79
C TYR A 77 7.54 -4.70 1.10
N VAL A 78 6.40 -5.02 1.71
CA VAL A 78 5.09 -4.60 1.21
C VAL A 78 4.33 -3.93 2.35
N LEU A 79 3.89 -2.69 2.14
CA LEU A 79 2.99 -2.00 3.05
C LEU A 79 1.57 -2.09 2.48
N GLU A 80 0.67 -2.74 3.21
CA GLU A 80 -0.70 -2.97 2.79
C GLU A 80 -1.69 -2.28 3.72
N CYS A 81 -2.61 -1.52 3.12
CA CYS A 81 -3.78 -0.98 3.79
C CYS A 81 -5.01 -1.78 3.39
N HIS A 82 -5.65 -2.41 4.37
CA HIS A 82 -6.85 -3.25 4.20
C HIS A 82 -8.09 -2.50 4.66
N ASP A 83 -9.18 -2.66 3.91
CA ASP A 83 -10.51 -2.16 4.24
C ASP A 83 -11.58 -3.14 3.74
N SER A 84 -12.83 -2.93 4.14
CA SER A 84 -13.95 -3.82 3.84
C SER A 84 -14.69 -3.50 2.53
N SER A 85 -14.23 -2.50 1.76
CA SER A 85 -14.83 -2.17 0.47
C SER A 85 -14.43 -3.20 -0.60
N PRO A 86 -15.38 -3.69 -1.42
CA PRO A 86 -15.08 -4.56 -2.56
C PRO A 86 -14.57 -3.80 -3.80
N ASP A 87 -14.66 -2.46 -3.77
CA ASP A 87 -14.43 -1.60 -4.93
C ASP A 87 -12.96 -1.25 -5.05
N LEU A 88 -12.30 -1.72 -6.12
CA LEU A 88 -10.92 -1.33 -6.38
C LEU A 88 -10.85 0.14 -6.79
N PRO A 89 -9.76 0.86 -6.42
CA PRO A 89 -9.57 2.24 -6.85
C PRO A 89 -9.62 2.36 -8.38
N PRO A 90 -10.21 3.42 -8.95
CA PRO A 90 -10.34 3.59 -10.40
C PRO A 90 -9.02 3.94 -11.10
N ILE A 91 -7.96 4.26 -10.35
CA ILE A 91 -6.63 4.52 -10.91
C ILE A 91 -6.09 3.21 -11.49
N ALA A 92 -5.45 3.33 -12.66
CA ALA A 92 -4.67 2.28 -13.31
C ALA A 92 -3.46 1.91 -12.45
N LEU A 93 -3.75 1.31 -11.31
CA LEU A 93 -2.81 0.61 -10.47
C LEU A 93 -2.27 -0.51 -11.35
N HIS A 94 -1.00 -0.40 -11.74
CA HIS A 94 -0.35 -1.50 -12.44
C HIS A 94 -0.58 -2.76 -11.59
N PRO A 95 -1.26 -3.79 -12.11
CA PRO A 95 -1.19 -5.07 -11.47
C PRO A 95 0.29 -5.43 -11.45
N VAL A 96 0.88 -5.63 -10.27
CA VAL A 96 2.09 -6.44 -10.20
C VAL A 96 1.64 -7.80 -10.68
N ALA A 97 1.86 -8.07 -11.97
CA ALA A 97 1.34 -9.26 -12.61
C ALA A 97 1.87 -10.49 -11.83
N PRO A 98 1.03 -11.51 -11.57
CA PRO A 98 1.57 -12.86 -11.43
C PRO A 98 2.36 -13.16 -12.71
N PRO A 99 3.45 -13.94 -12.65
CA PRO A 99 4.17 -14.29 -13.86
C PRO A 99 3.20 -15.01 -14.81
N GLU A 100 3.08 -14.44 -16.00
CA GLU A 100 2.42 -14.95 -17.21
C GLU A 100 0.89 -14.87 -17.32
N GLY A 101 0.44 -14.13 -18.34
CA GLY A 101 -0.77 -14.46 -19.08
C GLY A 101 -1.90 -13.45 -19.00
N THR A 102 -2.08 -12.72 -20.10
CA THR A 102 -3.32 -12.10 -20.62
C THR A 102 -3.79 -10.74 -20.09
N GLY A 103 -3.92 -9.79 -21.03
CA GLY A 103 -4.91 -8.70 -20.96
C GLY A 103 -4.38 -7.31 -20.60
N GLN A 104 -3.65 -6.65 -21.51
CA GLN A 104 -3.37 -5.22 -21.40
C GLN A 104 -4.67 -4.42 -21.53
N VAL A 105 -5.07 -3.74 -20.45
CA VAL A 105 -5.99 -2.60 -20.51
C VAL A 105 -5.25 -1.40 -19.94
N ARG A 106 -5.02 -0.39 -20.79
CA ARG A 106 -4.58 0.94 -20.37
C ARG A 106 -5.83 1.81 -20.20
N PRO A 107 -6.09 2.41 -19.03
CA PRO A 107 -6.96 3.57 -18.94
C PRO A 107 -6.22 4.86 -18.57
N GLY A 108 -6.84 5.96 -19.00
CA GLY A 108 -6.31 7.31 -19.15
C GLY A 108 -6.10 8.10 -17.86
N PHE A 109 -5.31 9.16 -18.01
CA PHE A 109 -4.77 10.01 -16.95
C PHE A 109 -5.73 11.14 -16.48
N ASP A 110 -7.00 11.13 -16.91
CA ASP A 110 -7.81 12.35 -16.98
C ASP A 110 -9.08 12.38 -16.12
N LEU A 111 -8.98 12.07 -14.82
CA LEU A 111 -10.06 12.36 -13.85
C LEU A 111 -9.49 12.93 -12.54
N MET A 112 -8.66 13.97 -12.63
CA MET A 112 -8.02 14.56 -11.45
C MET A 112 -8.76 15.81 -10.97
N GLY A 113 -9.79 15.62 -10.15
CA GLY A 113 -10.14 16.60 -9.12
C GLY A 113 -9.13 16.57 -7.98
N GLU A 114 -9.19 17.51 -7.04
CA GLU A 114 -8.30 17.59 -5.86
C GLU A 114 -8.28 16.28 -5.02
N ARG A 115 -9.29 15.42 -5.22
CA ARG A 115 -9.54 14.12 -4.58
C ARG A 115 -8.69 12.95 -5.10
N GLY A 116 -7.77 13.17 -6.06
CA GLY A 116 -6.89 12.14 -6.63
C GLY A 116 -5.41 12.27 -6.27
N ARG A 117 -5.02 13.30 -5.51
CA ARG A 117 -3.59 13.65 -5.31
C ARG A 117 -2.80 12.60 -4.53
N GLY A 118 -3.40 11.96 -3.52
CA GLY A 118 -2.70 10.99 -2.68
C GLY A 118 -2.19 9.79 -3.48
N LEU A 119 -3.06 9.13 -4.25
CA LEU A 119 -2.66 8.00 -5.09
C LEU A 119 -1.72 8.42 -6.25
N SER A 120 -1.86 9.61 -6.81
CA SER A 120 -0.92 10.13 -7.82
C SER A 120 0.47 10.40 -7.23
N LEU A 121 0.55 10.92 -6.01
CA LEU A 121 1.82 11.10 -5.28
C LEU A 121 2.49 9.75 -5.04
N LEU A 122 1.74 8.76 -4.54
CA LEU A 122 2.25 7.41 -4.34
C LEU A 122 2.67 6.74 -5.65
N SER A 123 1.90 6.92 -6.73
CA SER A 123 2.25 6.40 -8.05
C SER A 123 3.56 7.03 -8.57
N SER A 124 3.82 8.30 -8.25
CA SER A 124 5.06 8.99 -8.62
C SER A 124 6.25 8.51 -7.78
N LEU A 125 6.07 8.30 -6.49
CA LEU A 125 7.12 7.85 -5.57
C LEU A 125 7.49 6.39 -5.79
N PHE A 126 6.48 5.54 -5.98
CA PHE A 126 6.65 4.09 -6.07
C PHE A 126 6.64 3.55 -7.51
N GLN A 127 6.52 4.41 -8.54
CA GLN A 127 6.72 4.12 -9.98
C GLN A 127 6.30 2.70 -10.44
N GLY A 128 5.02 2.36 -10.26
CA GLY A 128 4.47 1.06 -10.66
C GLY A 128 4.46 -0.01 -9.55
N CYS A 129 4.98 0.29 -8.37
CA CYS A 129 4.93 -0.58 -7.20
C CYS A 129 3.71 -0.31 -6.30
N LEU A 130 2.79 0.57 -6.72
CA LEU A 130 1.49 0.79 -6.09
C LEU A 130 0.45 -0.07 -6.81
N SER A 131 -0.22 -0.95 -6.06
CA SER A 131 -1.25 -1.82 -6.61
C SER A 131 -2.39 -2.06 -5.62
N ALA A 132 -3.45 -2.75 -6.06
CA ALA A 132 -4.55 -3.16 -5.19
C ALA A 132 -5.07 -4.53 -5.56
N ARG A 133 -5.58 -5.27 -4.58
CA ARG A 133 -6.21 -6.57 -4.78
C ARG A 133 -7.45 -6.70 -3.91
N ARG A 134 -8.40 -7.52 -4.37
CA ARG A 134 -9.51 -7.99 -3.52
C ARG A 134 -8.98 -8.99 -2.50
N THR A 135 -9.59 -8.99 -1.33
CA THR A 135 -9.37 -9.96 -0.26
C THR A 135 -10.72 -10.62 0.05
N PRO A 136 -10.75 -11.76 0.78
CA PRO A 136 -12.01 -12.38 1.18
C PRO A 136 -12.94 -11.45 1.98
N SER A 137 -12.39 -10.42 2.61
CA SER A 137 -13.12 -9.48 3.47
C SER A 137 -13.25 -8.07 2.91
N GLY A 138 -12.81 -7.80 1.67
CA GLY A 138 -12.81 -6.47 1.07
C GLY A 138 -11.66 -6.28 0.07
N LYS A 139 -10.76 -5.35 0.34
CA LYS A 139 -9.59 -5.09 -0.50
C LYS A 139 -8.34 -4.72 0.30
N ALA A 140 -7.21 -4.77 -0.38
CA ALA A 140 -5.93 -4.26 0.09
C ALA A 140 -5.32 -3.38 -0.98
N VAL A 141 -4.96 -2.14 -0.63
CA VAL A 141 -4.12 -1.25 -1.46
C VAL A 141 -2.72 -1.28 -0.89
N PHE A 142 -1.70 -1.44 -1.73
CA PHE A 142 -0.36 -1.72 -1.26
C PHE A 142 0.73 -1.08 -2.09
N VAL A 143 1.85 -0.77 -1.42
CA VAL A 143 3.10 -0.37 -2.06
C VAL A 143 4.18 -1.40 -1.78
N VAL A 144 4.97 -1.74 -2.81
CA VAL A 144 6.18 -2.54 -2.69
C VAL A 144 7.39 -1.62 -2.63
N PHE A 145 8.33 -1.90 -1.72
CA PHE A 145 9.55 -1.13 -1.51
C PHE A 145 10.66 -2.02 -0.96
N GLY A 146 11.91 -1.56 -1.00
CA GLY A 146 13.06 -2.40 -0.68
C GLY A 146 13.99 -2.53 -1.88
N ALA A 147 15.05 -3.32 -1.73
CA ALA A 147 16.27 -3.14 -2.48
C ALA A 147 16.10 -3.32 -4.00
N ARG A 148 16.01 -2.20 -4.74
CA ARG A 148 16.83 -2.08 -5.94
C ARG A 148 18.28 -2.06 -5.46
N LEU A 149 18.90 -3.23 -5.42
CA LEU A 149 20.35 -3.32 -5.51
C LEU A 149 20.73 -2.77 -6.89
N SER A 150 20.89 -1.46 -7.00
CA SER A 150 21.62 -0.86 -8.11
C SER A 150 23.09 -0.83 -7.69
N GLY A 151 23.78 -1.91 -8.00
CA GLY A 151 25.24 -1.87 -8.22
C GLY A 151 25.56 -1.15 -9.53
#